data_AF-A0A0F9A0W9-F1
#
_entry.id   AF-A0A0F9A0W9-F1
#
_cell.length_a   1.000
_cell.length_b   1.000
_cell.length_c   1.000
_cell.angle_alpha   90.00
_cell.angle_beta   90.00
_cell.angle_gamma   90.00
#
_symmetry.space_group_name_H-M   'P 1'
#
loop_
_entity.id
_entity.type
_entity.pdbx_description
1 polymer ?
#
loop_
_entity_poly.entity_id
_entity_poly.type
_entity_poly.pdbx_seq_one_letter_code
_entity_poly.pdbx_strand_id
1 'polypeptide(L)'
;MNNIEGQDIIKFYRAVGKFGFLSNLYKKALIFEDREFPASEYAYLFGIFKDEVTREWAMNAPKPHLLSILAHGLFSWDIVENWSKIKVDRMYNVLKVKFTDIELKQKLLETGNSILLENSKTDSYWGIGKVGKGKNMLGKLLMKLRAEIRKCGKCEFYNDLMEECEAYEEDPSNCKEFKSRENKESE
;
A
#
# COMPACT_ATOMS: atom_id res chain seq x y z
N MET A 1 19.59 8.18 -14.65
CA MET A 1 18.23 7.62 -14.48
C MET A 1 17.66 7.56 -15.87
N ASN A 2 17.51 6.36 -16.42
CA ASN A 2 16.96 6.20 -17.77
C ASN A 2 15.51 6.69 -17.71
N ASN A 3 15.25 7.83 -18.36
CA ASN A 3 13.89 8.27 -18.65
C ASN A 3 13.25 7.14 -19.47
N ILE A 4 12.28 6.46 -18.88
CA ILE A 4 11.34 5.65 -19.64
C ILE A 4 10.44 6.70 -20.30
N GLU A 5 10.78 7.09 -21.54
CA GLU A 5 10.01 8.05 -22.33
C GLU A 5 8.51 7.70 -22.28
N GLY A 6 7.69 8.65 -21.85
CA GLY A 6 6.22 8.52 -21.86
C GLY A 6 5.55 8.12 -20.55
N GLN A 7 6.27 7.92 -19.43
CA GLN A 7 5.62 7.69 -18.12
C GLN A 7 5.45 8.98 -17.32
N ASP A 8 4.20 9.32 -16.98
CA ASP A 8 3.87 10.43 -16.09
C ASP A 8 4.53 10.28 -14.72
N ILE A 9 4.94 11.39 -14.11
CA ILE A 9 5.55 11.39 -12.77
C ILE A 9 4.57 12.03 -11.77
N ILE A 10 4.18 11.26 -10.76
CA ILE A 10 3.40 11.76 -9.63
C ILE A 10 4.35 11.94 -8.45
N LYS A 11 4.51 13.19 -8.03
CA LYS A 11 5.23 13.55 -6.79
C LYS A 11 4.23 13.73 -5.67
N PHE A 12 4.44 13.04 -4.56
CA PHE A 12 3.68 13.23 -3.33
C PHE A 12 4.63 13.48 -2.16
N TYR A 13 4.20 14.29 -1.19
CA TYR A 13 5.00 14.58 -0.01
C TYR A 13 4.09 14.77 1.19
N ARG A 14 4.31 13.99 2.24
CA ARG A 14 3.40 13.92 3.40
C ARG A 14 1.96 13.65 2.97
N ALA A 15 1.02 13.86 3.88
CA ALA A 15 -0.40 13.62 3.68
C ALA A 15 -1.14 14.81 3.03
N VAL A 16 -0.50 15.61 2.16
CA VAL A 16 -1.10 16.82 1.58
C VAL A 16 -1.39 16.70 0.09
N GLY A 17 -2.40 17.45 -0.36
CA GLY A 17 -2.79 17.53 -1.78
C GLY A 17 -3.46 16.26 -2.30
N LYS A 18 -3.74 16.25 -3.61
CA LYS A 18 -4.47 15.18 -4.31
C LYS A 18 -3.91 13.78 -4.05
N PHE A 19 -2.59 13.67 -3.96
CA PHE A 19 -1.88 12.39 -3.80
C PHE A 19 -1.39 12.14 -2.37
N GLY A 20 -1.88 12.91 -1.39
CA GLY A 20 -1.50 12.75 0.02
C GLY A 20 -1.79 11.35 0.57
N PHE A 21 -2.80 10.66 0.01
CA PHE A 21 -3.15 9.29 0.37
C PHE A 21 -2.03 8.26 0.11
N LEU A 22 -1.05 8.57 -0.74
CA LEU A 22 0.11 7.70 -0.99
C LEU A 22 1.10 7.72 0.19
N SER A 23 1.11 8.78 1.00
CA SER A 23 1.99 8.86 2.17
C SER A 23 1.54 7.93 3.29
N ASN A 24 2.51 7.29 3.94
CA ASN A 24 2.38 6.61 5.22
C ASN A 24 1.86 7.50 6.36
N LEU A 25 2.01 8.84 6.24
CA LEU A 25 1.48 9.81 7.21
C LEU A 25 0.00 10.14 7.01
N TYR A 26 -0.63 9.62 5.95
CA TYR A 26 -2.05 9.85 5.70
C TYR A 26 -2.91 9.19 6.78
N LYS A 27 -3.80 9.97 7.39
CA LYS A 27 -4.69 9.50 8.45
C LYS A 27 -5.79 8.61 7.84
N LYS A 28 -5.60 7.31 7.98
CA LYS A 28 -6.57 6.27 7.65
C LYS A 28 -6.34 5.13 8.62
N ALA A 29 -7.35 4.84 9.43
CA ALA A 29 -7.30 3.74 10.39
C ALA A 29 -7.11 2.40 9.65
N LEU A 30 -6.31 1.51 10.23
CA LEU A 30 -6.05 0.18 9.69
C LEU A 30 -5.71 -0.80 10.81
N ILE A 31 -6.05 -2.07 10.62
CA ILE A 31 -5.75 -3.15 11.57
C ILE A 31 -4.52 -3.92 11.07
N PHE A 32 -3.45 -3.92 11.83
CA PHE A 32 -2.20 -4.61 11.51
C PHE A 32 -1.68 -5.34 12.74
N GLU A 33 -1.31 -6.61 12.62
CA GLU A 33 -0.88 -7.45 13.76
C GLU A 33 -1.91 -7.41 14.91
N ASP A 34 -3.19 -7.61 14.56
CA ASP A 34 -4.36 -7.62 15.46
C ASP A 34 -4.56 -6.33 16.27
N ARG A 35 -3.95 -5.22 15.84
CA ARG A 35 -4.05 -3.90 16.47
C ARG A 35 -4.51 -2.83 15.49
N GLU A 36 -5.41 -1.97 15.94
CA GLU A 36 -5.81 -0.79 15.19
C GLU A 36 -4.78 0.34 15.33
N PHE A 37 -4.43 0.96 14.20
CA PHE A 37 -3.52 2.09 14.12
C PHE A 37 -4.17 3.25 13.35
N PRO A 38 -3.97 4.53 13.77
CA PRO A 38 -4.60 5.68 13.12
C PRO A 38 -4.01 6.05 11.76
N ALA A 39 -2.81 5.56 11.46
CA ALA A 39 -2.14 5.71 10.16
C ALA A 39 -1.07 4.62 9.98
N SER A 40 -0.67 4.38 8.73
CA SER A 40 0.41 3.42 8.40
C SER A 40 1.72 3.70 9.10
N GLU A 41 2.03 4.97 9.37
CA GLU A 41 3.24 5.33 10.11
C GLU A 41 3.28 4.73 11.51
N TYR A 42 2.14 4.63 12.19
CA TYR A 42 2.06 4.04 13.53
C TYR A 42 2.29 2.54 13.45
N ALA A 43 1.60 1.84 12.54
CA ALA A 43 1.77 0.41 12.34
C ALA A 43 3.23 0.06 11.96
N TYR A 44 3.85 0.87 11.10
CA TYR A 44 5.25 0.71 10.71
C TYR A 44 6.18 0.91 11.91
N LEU A 45 6.11 2.07 12.58
CA LEU A 45 7.00 2.40 13.69
C LEU A 45 6.72 1.61 14.96
N PHE A 46 5.54 1.01 15.13
CA PHE A 46 5.29 0.06 16.22
C PHE A 46 6.36 -1.04 16.27
N GLY A 47 6.84 -1.51 15.11
CA GLY A 47 7.87 -2.56 15.04
C GLY A 47 9.31 -2.08 15.22
N ILE A 48 9.57 -0.78 15.41
CA ILE A 48 10.95 -0.27 15.59
C ILE A 48 11.41 -0.36 17.05
N PHE A 49 10.49 -0.23 18.00
CA PHE A 49 10.81 -0.10 19.43
C PHE A 49 11.05 -1.47 20.05
N LYS A 50 12.23 -1.65 20.65
CA LYS A 50 12.61 -2.88 21.34
C LYS A 50 11.85 -3.08 22.65
N ASP A 51 11.77 -2.02 23.45
CA ASP A 51 11.07 -2.00 24.73
C ASP A 51 9.57 -1.71 24.55
N GLU A 52 8.74 -2.48 25.24
CA GLU A 52 7.28 -2.38 25.15
C GLU A 52 6.74 -1.08 25.77
N VAL A 53 7.29 -0.65 26.91
CA VAL A 53 6.81 0.57 27.59
C VAL A 53 7.04 1.79 26.69
N THR A 54 8.24 1.90 26.12
CA THR A 54 8.62 2.95 25.17
C THR A 54 7.76 2.91 23.91
N ARG A 55 7.49 1.71 23.38
CA ARG A 55 6.63 1.51 22.22
C ARG A 55 5.22 2.03 22.47
N GLU A 56 4.59 1.63 23.57
CA GLU A 56 3.24 2.07 23.93
C GLU A 56 3.18 3.57 24.19
N TRP A 57 4.18 4.12 24.89
CA TRP A 57 4.29 5.56 25.07
C TRP A 57 4.37 6.30 23.73
N ALA A 58 5.19 5.82 22.80
CA ALA A 58 5.33 6.42 21.47
C ALA A 58 4.03 6.35 20.65
N MET A 59 3.23 5.27 20.78
CA MET A 59 1.94 5.15 20.08
C MET A 59 0.91 6.22 20.49
N ASN A 60 1.12 6.89 21.63
CA ASN A 60 0.29 8.02 22.05
C ASN A 60 0.67 9.35 21.38
N ALA A 61 1.65 9.37 20.47
CA ALA A 61 2.00 10.57 19.71
C ALA A 61 0.74 11.13 19.01
N PRO A 62 0.44 12.44 19.10
CA PRO A 62 -0.83 12.98 18.59
C PRO A 62 -0.85 13.14 17.06
N LYS A 63 0.31 13.06 16.40
CA LYS A 63 0.44 13.20 14.95
C LYS A 63 1.50 12.22 14.41
N PRO A 64 1.26 11.61 13.22
CA PRO A 64 2.21 10.68 12.59
C PRO A 64 3.64 11.22 12.50
N HIS A 65 3.81 12.47 12.10
CA HIS A 65 5.15 13.05 11.94
C HIS A 65 5.91 13.26 13.26
N LEU A 66 5.18 13.40 14.38
CA LEU A 66 5.83 13.49 15.70
C LEU A 66 6.36 12.12 16.12
N LEU A 67 5.62 11.05 15.81
CA LEU A 67 6.11 9.68 15.98
C LEU A 67 7.36 9.43 15.14
N SER A 68 7.40 9.89 13.88
CA SER A 68 8.62 9.78 13.05
C SER A 68 9.82 10.48 13.67
N ILE A 69 9.61 11.67 14.26
CA ILE A 69 10.66 12.42 14.96
C ILE A 69 11.18 11.62 16.17
N LEU A 70 10.28 11.05 16.99
CA LEU A 70 10.66 10.21 18.12
C LEU A 70 11.47 9.00 17.68
N ALA A 71 11.00 8.28 16.65
CA ALA A 71 11.69 7.10 16.14
C ALA A 71 13.09 7.41 15.56
N HIS A 72 13.26 8.58 14.93
CA HIS A 72 14.58 9.03 14.46
C HIS A 72 15.54 9.43 15.58
N GLY A 73 15.02 9.75 16.77
CA GLY A 73 15.81 10.08 17.95
C GLY A 73 16.25 8.86 18.78
N LEU A 74 15.80 7.65 18.43
CA LEU A 74 16.16 6.44 19.15
C LEU A 74 17.65 6.13 19.02
N PHE A 75 18.24 5.69 20.12
CA PHE A 75 19.57 5.08 20.07
C PHE A 75 19.49 3.67 19.49
N SER A 76 20.60 3.18 18.95
CA SER A 76 20.66 1.87 18.29
C SER A 76 20.28 0.71 19.21
N TRP A 77 20.50 0.83 20.52
CA TRP A 77 20.15 -0.22 21.51
C TRP A 77 18.65 -0.25 21.86
N ASP A 78 17.91 0.81 21.55
CA ASP A 78 16.45 0.89 21.73
C ASP A 78 15.67 0.40 20.49
N ILE A 79 16.39 0.13 19.40
CA ILE A 79 15.82 -0.35 18.13
C ILE A 79 15.82 -1.88 18.11
N VAL A 80 14.74 -2.47 17.59
CA VAL A 80 14.62 -3.92 17.35
C VAL A 80 15.79 -4.44 16.51
N GLU A 81 16.31 -5.60 16.89
CA GLU A 81 17.42 -6.24 16.17
C GLU A 81 17.07 -6.47 14.70
N ASN A 82 18.06 -6.30 13.82
CA ASN A 82 17.89 -6.45 12.38
C ASN A 82 16.83 -5.52 11.74
N TRP A 83 16.43 -4.41 12.39
CA TRP A 83 15.47 -3.44 11.83
C TRP A 83 15.79 -3.03 10.39
N SER A 84 17.07 -2.82 10.07
CA SER A 84 17.52 -2.46 8.73
C SER A 84 17.14 -3.47 7.64
N LYS A 85 17.01 -4.76 8.01
CA LYS A 85 16.60 -5.86 7.14
C LYS A 85 15.08 -5.97 7.04
N ILE A 86 14.37 -5.84 8.16
CA ILE A 86 12.92 -6.12 8.23
C ILE A 86 12.04 -4.90 7.87
N LYS A 87 12.56 -3.68 7.95
CA LYS A 87 11.76 -2.45 7.77
C LYS A 87 11.06 -2.36 6.41
N VAL A 88 11.67 -2.89 5.34
CA VAL A 88 11.09 -2.86 4.00
C VAL A 88 9.88 -3.78 3.92
N ASP A 89 10.00 -5.00 4.43
CA ASP A 89 8.93 -5.98 4.42
C ASP A 89 7.79 -5.56 5.34
N ARG A 90 8.12 -5.02 6.53
CA ARG A 90 7.10 -4.46 7.43
C ARG A 90 6.32 -3.34 6.77
N MET A 91 6.99 -2.35 6.17
CA MET A 91 6.31 -1.27 5.45
C MET A 91 5.44 -1.82 4.32
N TYR A 92 5.93 -2.81 3.57
CA TYR A 92 5.15 -3.43 2.50
C TYR A 92 3.87 -4.08 3.00
N ASN A 93 3.95 -4.84 4.10
CA ASN A 93 2.79 -5.49 4.71
C ASN A 93 1.79 -4.46 5.27
N VAL A 94 2.26 -3.37 5.87
CA VAL A 94 1.40 -2.26 6.31
C VAL A 94 0.70 -1.61 5.12
N LEU A 95 1.40 -1.37 4.01
CA LEU A 95 0.79 -0.81 2.80
C LEU A 95 -0.25 -1.75 2.19
N LYS A 96 0.01 -3.06 2.16
CA LYS A 96 -0.98 -4.05 1.72
C LYS A 96 -2.28 -3.92 2.48
N VAL A 97 -2.21 -3.85 3.81
CA VAL A 97 -3.39 -3.64 4.67
C VAL A 97 -4.04 -2.28 4.41
N LYS A 98 -3.27 -1.20 4.35
CA LYS A 98 -3.81 0.15 4.08
C LYS A 98 -4.66 0.20 2.81
N PHE A 99 -4.19 -0.47 1.75
CA PHE A 99 -4.85 -0.50 0.44
C PHE A 99 -5.83 -1.68 0.27
N THR A 100 -6.24 -2.35 1.35
CA THR A 100 -7.48 -3.16 1.32
C THR A 100 -8.71 -2.27 1.35
N ASP A 101 -8.59 -1.03 1.86
CA ASP A 101 -9.64 -0.02 1.74
C ASP A 101 -9.96 0.26 0.27
N ILE A 102 -11.24 0.10 -0.09
CA ILE A 102 -11.70 0.13 -1.49
C ILE A 102 -11.40 1.48 -2.16
N GLU A 103 -11.63 2.58 -1.44
CA GLU A 103 -11.40 3.93 -1.95
C GLU A 103 -9.90 4.18 -2.22
N LEU A 104 -9.04 3.82 -1.27
CA LEU A 104 -7.60 3.96 -1.44
C LEU A 104 -7.05 3.04 -2.53
N LYS A 105 -7.56 1.80 -2.61
CA LYS A 105 -7.22 0.83 -3.66
C LYS A 105 -7.52 1.39 -5.04
N GLN A 106 -8.71 1.93 -5.25
CA GLN A 106 -9.10 2.57 -6.52
C GLN A 106 -8.20 3.76 -6.84
N LYS A 107 -8.00 4.67 -5.88
CA LYS A 107 -7.09 5.82 -6.05
C LYS A 107 -5.66 5.42 -6.40
N LEU A 108 -5.15 4.31 -5.85
CA LEU A 108 -3.84 3.77 -6.22
C LEU A 108 -3.83 3.24 -7.67
N LEU A 109 -4.88 2.52 -8.07
CA LEU A 109 -5.02 2.01 -9.44
C LEU A 109 -5.13 3.13 -10.48
N GLU A 110 -5.85 4.20 -10.15
CA GLU A 110 -6.03 5.41 -10.96
C GLU A 110 -4.72 6.16 -11.24
N THR A 111 -3.66 5.92 -10.45
CA THR A 111 -2.31 6.43 -10.77
C THR A 111 -1.72 5.80 -12.04
N GLY A 112 -2.43 4.89 -12.71
CA GLY A 112 -2.07 4.40 -14.03
C GLY A 112 -0.67 3.77 -14.04
N ASN A 113 0.12 4.11 -15.05
CA ASN A 113 1.52 3.66 -15.13
C ASN A 113 2.49 4.73 -14.61
N SER A 114 2.00 5.75 -13.90
CA SER A 114 2.84 6.83 -13.43
C SER A 114 3.89 6.34 -12.43
N ILE A 115 5.05 6.98 -12.47
CA ILE A 115 6.12 6.80 -11.50
C ILE A 115 5.73 7.56 -10.24
N LEU A 116 5.65 6.85 -9.11
CA LEU A 116 5.31 7.43 -7.81
C LEU A 116 6.60 7.83 -7.09
N LEU A 117 6.79 9.13 -6.85
CA LEU A 117 7.96 9.67 -6.16
C LEU A 117 7.55 10.30 -4.83
N GLU A 118 8.05 9.75 -3.72
CA GLU A 118 7.98 10.43 -2.43
C GLU A 118 8.99 11.58 -2.42
N ASN A 119 8.47 12.80 -2.58
CA ASN A 119 9.22 14.04 -2.73
C ASN A 119 9.71 14.61 -1.38
N SER A 120 10.17 13.73 -0.48
CA SER A 120 10.80 14.13 0.78
C SER A 120 12.19 14.70 0.51
N LYS A 121 12.45 15.94 0.96
CA LYS A 121 13.77 16.58 0.81
C LYS A 121 14.77 16.10 1.87
N THR A 122 14.31 15.50 2.95
CA THR A 122 15.13 15.10 4.09
C THR A 122 15.32 13.59 4.17
N ASP A 123 14.34 12.82 3.70
CA ASP A 123 14.44 11.35 3.67
C ASP A 123 14.95 10.89 2.29
N SER A 124 16.17 10.35 2.28
CA SER A 124 16.80 9.80 1.08
C SER A 124 16.64 8.28 0.93
N TYR A 125 16.04 7.61 1.92
CA TYR A 125 15.79 6.17 1.87
C TYR A 125 14.36 5.89 1.38
N TRP A 126 13.36 6.40 2.09
CA TRP A 126 11.96 6.25 1.68
C TRP A 126 11.63 7.17 0.51
N GLY A 127 12.16 8.40 0.54
CA GLY A 127 11.97 9.41 -0.49
C GLY A 127 13.15 9.63 -1.44
N ILE A 128 13.03 10.68 -2.26
CA ILE A 128 14.04 11.07 -3.26
C ILE A 128 15.17 11.94 -2.67
N GLY A 129 15.06 12.41 -1.43
CA GLY A 129 16.04 13.28 -0.77
C GLY A 129 16.23 14.64 -1.46
N LYS A 130 17.09 15.48 -0.85
CA LYS A 130 17.32 16.89 -1.28
C LYS A 130 17.75 17.03 -2.74
N VAL A 131 18.56 16.09 -3.22
CA VAL A 131 19.18 16.11 -4.57
C VAL A 131 18.40 15.25 -5.58
N GLY A 132 17.28 14.62 -5.16
CA GLY A 132 16.48 13.76 -6.04
C GLY A 132 17.12 12.39 -6.36
N LYS A 133 18.23 12.04 -5.70
CA LYS A 133 18.97 10.77 -5.88
C LYS A 133 18.71 9.73 -4.79
N GLY A 134 17.72 9.97 -3.92
CA GLY A 134 17.29 9.04 -2.89
C GLY A 134 16.70 7.76 -3.47
N LYS A 135 16.55 6.73 -2.63
CA LYS A 135 16.14 5.40 -3.07
C LYS A 135 14.67 5.30 -3.47
N ASN A 136 13.82 6.23 -3.01
CA ASN A 136 12.38 6.24 -3.25
C ASN A 136 11.72 4.88 -2.92
N MET A 137 12.11 4.26 -1.81
CA MET A 137 11.61 2.93 -1.45
C MET A 137 10.09 2.92 -1.29
N LEU A 138 9.49 3.98 -0.73
CA LEU A 138 8.03 4.04 -0.54
C LEU A 138 7.30 4.02 -1.89
N GLY A 139 7.73 4.89 -2.82
CA GLY A 139 7.19 4.92 -4.18
C GLY A 139 7.32 3.58 -4.89
N LYS A 140 8.47 2.91 -4.76
CA LYS A 140 8.69 1.56 -5.33
C LYS A 140 7.74 0.51 -4.75
N LEU A 141 7.54 0.50 -3.43
CA LEU A 141 6.61 -0.43 -2.78
C LEU A 141 5.16 -0.19 -3.22
N LEU A 142 4.73 1.06 -3.35
CA LEU A 142 3.40 1.40 -3.86
C LEU A 142 3.19 0.95 -5.31
N MET A 143 4.20 1.14 -6.17
CA MET A 143 4.15 0.67 -7.56
C MET A 143 4.12 -0.86 -7.65
N LYS A 144 4.88 -1.55 -6.79
CA LYS A 144 4.83 -3.01 -6.64
C LYS A 144 3.43 -3.47 -6.25
N LEU A 145 2.87 -2.89 -5.19
CA LEU A 145 1.52 -3.20 -4.71
C LEU A 145 0.45 -2.95 -5.79
N ARG A 146 0.54 -1.82 -6.49
CA ARG A 146 -0.33 -1.49 -7.63
C ARG A 146 -0.28 -2.57 -8.71
N ALA A 147 0.92 -3.06 -9.05
CA ALA A 147 1.08 -4.12 -10.04
C ALA A 147 0.50 -5.46 -9.56
N GLU A 148 0.67 -5.81 -8.28
CA GLU A 148 0.09 -7.02 -7.69
C GLU A 148 -1.45 -6.96 -7.68
N ILE A 149 -2.04 -5.84 -7.27
CA ILE A 149 -3.50 -5.64 -7.29
C ILE A 149 -4.06 -5.79 -8.71
N ARG A 150 -3.37 -5.25 -9.72
CA ARG A 150 -3.78 -5.40 -11.13
C ARG A 150 -3.75 -6.85 -11.61
N LYS A 151 -2.73 -7.62 -11.19
CA LYS A 151 -2.66 -9.05 -11.53
C LYS A 151 -3.78 -9.83 -10.86
N CYS A 152 -4.04 -9.56 -9.58
CA CYS A 152 -5.14 -10.19 -8.84
C CYS A 152 -6.51 -9.88 -9.45
N GLY A 153 -6.76 -8.61 -9.83
CA GLY A 153 -8.01 -8.22 -10.49
C GLY A 153 -8.15 -8.77 -11.91
N LYS A 154 -7.04 -9.06 -12.60
CA LYS A 154 -7.08 -9.85 -13.84
C LYS A 154 -7.42 -11.32 -13.53
N CYS A 155 -6.89 -11.91 -12.46
CA CYS A 155 -7.27 -13.28 -12.07
C CYS A 155 -8.74 -13.39 -11.66
N GLU A 156 -9.32 -12.51 -10.84
CA GLU A 156 -10.73 -12.69 -10.43
C GLU A 156 -11.70 -12.54 -11.62
N PHE A 157 -11.50 -11.57 -12.51
CA PHE A 157 -12.37 -11.36 -13.67
C PHE A 157 -12.10 -12.33 -14.84
N TYR A 158 -10.83 -12.67 -15.12
CA TYR A 158 -10.52 -13.69 -16.15
C TYR A 158 -10.83 -15.10 -15.67
N ASN A 159 -10.72 -15.41 -14.38
CA ASN A 159 -11.10 -16.74 -13.88
C ASN A 159 -12.62 -16.89 -13.95
N ASP A 160 -13.40 -15.87 -13.58
CA ASP A 160 -14.86 -15.90 -13.74
C ASP A 160 -15.28 -16.04 -15.22
N LEU A 161 -14.61 -15.32 -16.14
CA LEU A 161 -14.86 -15.45 -17.58
C LEU A 161 -14.38 -16.79 -18.18
N MET A 162 -13.23 -17.31 -17.74
CA MET A 162 -12.69 -18.58 -18.25
C MET A 162 -13.48 -19.77 -17.70
N GLU A 163 -13.90 -19.75 -16.43
CA GLU A 163 -14.84 -20.76 -15.90
C GLU A 163 -16.17 -20.72 -16.65
N GLU A 164 -16.69 -19.53 -16.97
CA GLU A 164 -17.94 -19.40 -17.72
C GLU A 164 -17.80 -19.86 -19.19
N CYS A 165 -16.67 -19.57 -19.84
CA CYS A 165 -16.36 -20.06 -21.19
C CYS A 165 -16.13 -21.57 -21.24
N GLU A 166 -15.34 -22.13 -20.31
CA GLU A 166 -15.09 -23.58 -20.21
C GLU A 166 -16.39 -24.33 -19.90
N ALA A 167 -17.20 -23.83 -18.96
CA ALA A 167 -18.52 -24.40 -18.67
C ALA A 167 -19.45 -24.39 -19.89
N TYR A 168 -19.41 -23.34 -20.72
CA TYR A 168 -20.19 -23.24 -21.95
C TYR A 168 -19.70 -24.20 -23.05
N GLU A 169 -18.38 -24.43 -23.16
CA GLU A 169 -17.80 -25.41 -24.09
C GLU A 169 -18.14 -26.86 -23.71
N GLU A 170 -18.22 -27.18 -22.41
CA GLU A 170 -18.61 -28.51 -21.93
C GLU A 170 -20.13 -28.77 -22.00
N ASP A 171 -20.95 -27.81 -21.58
CA ASP A 171 -22.41 -27.86 -21.67
C ASP A 171 -23.01 -26.43 -21.62
N PRO A 172 -23.65 -25.95 -22.70
CA PRO A 172 -24.24 -24.61 -22.76
C PRO A 172 -25.21 -24.27 -21.62
N SER A 173 -25.82 -25.28 -20.98
CA SER A 173 -26.75 -25.11 -19.85
C SER A 173 -26.06 -24.76 -18.53
N ASN A 174 -24.75 -24.96 -18.43
CA ASN A 174 -23.97 -24.66 -17.22
C ASN A 174 -23.59 -23.19 -17.09
N CYS A 175 -23.69 -22.40 -18.17
CA CYS A 175 -23.46 -20.97 -18.16
C CYS A 175 -24.46 -20.25 -17.24
N LYS A 176 -23.96 -19.34 -16.37
CA LYS A 176 -24.79 -18.61 -15.40
C LYS A 176 -25.82 -17.74 -16.10
N GLU A 177 -25.49 -17.21 -17.27
CA GLU A 177 -26.41 -16.44 -18.11
C GLU A 177 -27.58 -17.30 -18.63
N PHE A 178 -27.34 -18.57 -18.99
CA PHE A 178 -28.38 -19.50 -19.47
C PHE A 178 -29.40 -19.83 -18.37
N LYS A 179 -28.92 -20.16 -17.16
CA LYS A 179 -29.76 -20.40 -15.97
C LYS A 179 -30.57 -19.17 -15.56
N SER A 180 -30.04 -17.98 -15.79
CA SER A 180 -30.74 -16.72 -15.51
C SER A 180 -31.88 -16.42 -16.49
N ARG A 181 -31.83 -16.99 -17.71
CA ARG A 181 -32.87 -16.86 -18.73
C ARG A 181 -33.98 -17.90 -18.54
N GLU A 182 -33.65 -19.15 -18.19
CA GLU A 182 -34.66 -20.17 -17.86
C GLU A 182 -35.54 -19.74 -16.68
N ASN A 183 -34.94 -19.20 -15.62
CA ASN A 183 -35.69 -18.73 -14.44
C ASN A 183 -36.62 -17.53 -14.74
N LYS A 184 -36.44 -16.83 -15.86
CA LYS A 184 -37.30 -15.73 -16.31
C LYS A 184 -38.39 -16.16 -17.30
N GLU A 185 -38.26 -17.34 -17.91
CA GLU A 185 -39.29 -17.91 -18.79
C GLU A 185 -40.27 -18.82 -18.02
N SER A 186 -39.98 -19.11 -16.74
CA SER A 186 -40.82 -19.88 -15.82
C SER A 186 -41.69 -19.04 -14.87
N GLU A 187 -41.73 -17.72 -15.03
CA GLU A 187 -42.64 -16.78 -14.35
C GLU A 187 -43.63 -16.13 -15.33
#